data_AF-A0A256A4S5-F1
#
_entry.id   AF-A0A256A4S5-F1
#
_cell.length_a   1.000
_cell.length_b   1.000
_cell.length_c   1.000
_cell.angle_alpha   90.00
_cell.angle_beta   90.00
_cell.angle_gamma   90.00
#
_symmetry.space_group_name_H-M   'P 1'
#
loop_
_entity.id
_entity.type
_entity.pdbx_description
1 polymer ?
#
loop_
_entity_poly.entity_id
_entity_poly.type
_entity_poly.pdbx_seq_one_letter_code
_entity_poly.pdbx_strand_id
1 'polypeptide(L)' 'MEEVVIKDKEKYLRDNYPYRNIPQLNSEIVCIHCNNIFKVGQYKVFKDEYDEEYICCPDTPECNGSVIDWIPLE' A
#
# COMPACT_ATOMS: atom_id res chain seq x y z
N MET A 1 9.85 -12.12 1.38
CA MET A 1 9.54 -10.74 1.76
C MET A 1 9.38 -10.67 3.27
N GLU A 2 9.83 -9.59 3.87
CA GLU A 2 9.71 -9.32 5.31
C GLU A 2 8.87 -8.07 5.52
N GLU A 3 7.93 -8.08 6.48
CA GLU A 3 7.11 -6.91 6.79
C GLU A 3 7.94 -5.85 7.53
N VAL A 4 7.89 -4.61 7.05
CA VAL A 4 8.56 -3.45 7.66
C VAL A 4 7.54 -2.58 8.38
N VAL A 5 7.74 -2.37 9.68
CA VAL A 5 6.85 -1.54 10.50
C VAL A 5 7.15 -0.05 10.28
N ILE A 6 6.25 0.63 9.57
CA ILE A 6 6.32 2.07 9.33
C ILE A 6 5.62 2.84 10.46
N LYS A 7 6.36 3.71 11.15
CA LYS A 7 5.83 4.55 12.24
C LYS A 7 4.98 5.71 11.72
N ASP A 8 5.50 6.44 10.72
CA ASP A 8 4.83 7.57 10.10
C ASP A 8 4.40 7.19 8.68
N LYS A 9 3.20 6.60 8.60
CA LYS A 9 2.63 6.13 7.33
C LYS A 9 2.30 7.28 6.37
N GLU A 10 1.99 8.47 6.88
CA GLU A 10 1.65 9.61 6.03
C GLU A 10 2.89 10.10 5.30
N LYS A 11 3.99 10.30 6.04
CA LYS A 11 5.28 10.67 5.46
C LYS A 11 5.78 9.61 4.49
N TYR A 12 5.75 8.34 4.90
CA TYR A 12 6.26 7.26 4.05
C TYR A 12 5.48 7.13 2.75
N LEU A 13 4.14 7.18 2.81
CA LEU A 13 3.31 7.16 1.61
C LEU A 13 3.68 8.32 0.69
N ARG A 14 3.74 9.56 1.20
CA ARG A 14 4.07 10.74 0.39
C ARG A 14 5.43 10.64 -0.28
N ASP A 15 6.42 10.10 0.43
CA ASP A 15 7.80 10.06 -0.05
C ASP A 15 8.05 8.89 -1.04
N ASN A 16 7.21 7.84 -1.05
CA ASN A 16 7.41 6.62 -1.85
C ASN A 16 6.27 6.28 -2.83
N TYR A 17 5.17 7.05 -2.87
CA TYR A 17 4.08 6.79 -3.81
C TYR A 17 4.55 7.03 -5.26
N PRO A 18 4.25 6.11 -6.21
CA PRO A 18 4.77 6.21 -7.58
C PRO A 18 4.07 7.27 -8.45
N TYR A 19 3.01 7.93 -7.95
CA TYR A 19 2.20 8.89 -8.72
C TYR A 19 2.10 10.26 -8.05
N ARG A 20 1.71 11.29 -8.82
CA ARG A 20 1.58 12.68 -8.31
C ARG A 20 0.41 12.88 -7.35
N ASN A 21 -0.71 12.19 -7.60
CA ASN A 21 -1.92 12.32 -6.79
C ASN A 21 -1.89 11.30 -5.66
N ILE A 22 -1.21 11.66 -4.58
CA ILE A 22 -1.08 10.80 -3.41
C ILE A 22 -2.42 10.80 -2.65
N PRO A 23 -3.04 9.64 -2.43
CA PRO A 23 -4.31 9.57 -1.71
C PRO A 23 -4.10 9.83 -0.21
N GLN A 24 -5.14 10.31 0.46
CA GLN A 24 -5.09 10.52 1.91
C GLN A 24 -5.18 9.17 2.63
N LEU A 25 -4.59 9.05 3.83
CA LEU A 25 -4.60 7.80 4.59
C LEU A 25 -6.01 7.30 4.94
N ASN A 26 -6.99 8.20 5.01
CA ASN A 26 -8.38 7.89 5.29
C ASN A 26 -9.22 7.63 4.03
N SER A 27 -8.68 7.86 2.83
CA SER A 27 -9.36 7.56 1.56
C SER A 27 -9.59 6.05 1.42
N GLU A 28 -10.75 5.68 0.91
CA GLU A 28 -11.09 4.29 0.61
C GLU A 28 -10.68 3.94 -0.82
N ILE A 29 -10.10 2.75 -0.95
CA ILE A 29 -9.63 2.19 -2.21
C ILE A 29 -9.98 0.71 -2.26
N VAL A 30 -10.01 0.16 -3.48
CA VAL A 30 -10.13 -1.29 -3.72
C VAL A 30 -8.84 -1.81 -4.34
N CYS A 31 -8.34 -2.95 -3.86
CA CYS A 31 -7.29 -3.69 -4.57
C CYS A 31 -7.92 -4.63 -5.59
N ILE A 32 -7.50 -4.54 -6.86
CA ILE A 32 -8.07 -5.34 -7.96
C ILE A 32 -7.73 -6.84 -7.90
N HIS A 33 -6.75 -7.25 -7.08
CA HIS A 33 -6.36 -8.65 -6.94
C HIS A 33 -7.27 -9.44 -6.00
N CYS A 34 -7.71 -8.83 -4.90
CA CYS A 34 -8.55 -9.49 -3.89
C CYS A 34 -9.95 -8.88 -3.76
N ASN A 35 -10.24 -7.77 -4.44
CA ASN A 35 -11.45 -6.97 -4.29
C ASN A 35 -11.71 -6.46 -2.86
N ASN A 36 -10.69 -6.47 -2.00
CA ASN A 36 -10.82 -5.92 -0.65
C ASN A 36 -10.86 -4.39 -0.71
N ILE A 37 -11.79 -3.80 0.03
CA ILE A 37 -11.95 -2.36 0.22
C ILE A 37 -11.32 -2.00 1.55
N PHE A 38 -10.41 -1.04 1.53
CA PHE A 38 -9.70 -0.62 2.74
C PHE A 38 -9.32 0.86 2.66
N LYS A 39 -9.01 1.44 3.83
CA LYS A 39 -8.42 2.77 3.91
C LYS A 39 -6.96 2.69 3.55
N VAL A 40 -6.46 3.63 2.74
CA VAL A 40 -5.06 3.66 2.29
C VAL A 40 -4.08 3.43 3.45
N GLY A 41 -4.27 4.08 4.61
CA GLY A 41 -3.38 3.94 5.76
C GLY A 41 -3.29 2.53 6.37
N GLN A 42 -4.12 1.59 5.94
CA GLN A 42 -4.02 0.18 6.33
C GLN A 42 -2.95 -0.59 5.54
N TYR A 43 -2.33 0.03 4.52
CA TYR A 43 -1.26 -0.59 3.74
C TYR A 43 -0.14 -1.19 4.60
N LYS A 44 0.50 -2.23 4.09
CA LYS A 44 1.71 -2.80 4.69
C LYS A 44 2.91 -2.47 3.82
N VAL A 45 4.10 -2.46 4.41
CA VAL A 45 5.35 -2.38 3.65
C VAL A 45 6.04 -3.71 3.75
N PHE A 46 6.48 -4.22 2.61
CA PHE A 46 7.30 -5.42 2.54
C PHE A 46 8.61 -5.11 1.86
N LYS A 47 9.68 -5.69 2.38
CA LYS A 47 11.02 -5.63 1.79
C LYS A 47 11.36 -6.97 1.14
N ASP A 48 11.98 -6.94 -0.03
CA ASP A 48 12.45 -8.13 -0.71
C ASP A 48 13.92 -8.49 -0.35
N GLU A 49 14.49 -9.47 -1.05
CA GLU A 49 15.86 -9.93 -0.83
C GLU A 49 16.94 -8.95 -1.33
N TYR A 50 16.56 -7.93 -2.12
CA TYR A 50 17.44 -6.88 -2.65
C TYR A 50 17.32 -5.57 -1.86
N ASP A 51 16.67 -5.61 -0.69
CA ASP A 51 16.35 -4.45 0.14
C ASP A 51 15.38 -3.44 -0.52
N GLU A 52 14.63 -3.84 -1.56
CA GLU A 52 13.62 -2.98 -2.17
C GLU A 52 12.30 -3.05 -1.37
N GLU A 53 11.74 -1.88 -1.06
CA GLU A 53 10.50 -1.75 -0.28
C GLU A 53 9.28 -1.49 -1.16
N TYR A 54 8.19 -2.16 -0.84
CA TYR A 54 6.95 -2.13 -1.60
C TYR A 54 5.78 -1.75 -0.69
N ILE A 55 4.95 -0.82 -1.16
CA ILE A 55 3.65 -0.51 -0.54
C ILE A 55 2.64 -1.55 -1.03
N CYS A 56 2.16 -2.38 -0.11
CA CYS A 56 1.36 -3.57 -0.39
C CYS A 56 -0.05 -3.50 0.20
N CYS A 57 -0.94 -4.31 -0.38
CA CYS A 57 -2.27 -4.59 0.13
C CYS A 57 -2.22 -5.01 1.62
N PRO A 58 -3.21 -4.62 2.46
CA PRO A 58 -3.27 -5.07 3.86
C PRO A 58 -3.34 -6.59 4.01
N ASP A 59 -3.87 -7.30 3.00
CA ASP A 59 -4.00 -8.75 2.97
C ASP A 59 -2.73 -9.47 2.49
N THR A 60 -1.61 -8.77 2.29
CA THR A 60 -0.32 -9.45 2.05
C THR A 60 0.13 -10.19 3.33
N PRO A 61 0.59 -11.46 3.25
CA PRO A 61 1.04 -12.18 2.05
C PRO A 61 -0.03 -12.98 1.27
N GLU A 62 -1.27 -13.08 1.74
CA GLU A 62 -2.34 -13.78 1.03
C GLU A 62 -2.71 -13.10 -0.30
N CYS A 63 -2.56 -11.77 -0.37
CA CYS A 63 -2.65 -10.98 -1.59
C CYS A 63 -1.27 -10.44 -2.01
N ASN A 64 -1.00 -10.41 -3.32
CA ASN A 64 0.22 -9.87 -3.92
C ASN A 64 0.04 -8.48 -4.57
N GLY A 65 -1.06 -7.79 -4.27
CA GLY A 65 -1.31 -6.44 -4.79
C GLY A 65 -0.43 -5.38 -4.13
N SER A 66 0.00 -4.43 -4.94
CA SER A 66 0.76 -3.26 -4.53
C SER A 66 -0.03 -1.98 -4.80
N VAL A 67 0.56 -0.85 -4.47
CA VAL A 67 0.00 0.50 -4.65
C VAL A 67 -0.47 0.81 -6.09
N ILE A 68 0.09 0.14 -7.10
CA ILE A 68 -0.32 0.33 -8.51
C ILE A 68 -1.65 -0.38 -8.83
N ASP A 69 -2.06 -1.33 -7.99
CA ASP A 69 -3.24 -2.17 -8.16
C ASP A 69 -4.47 -1.61 -7.41
N TRP A 70 -4.36 -0.38 -6.92
CA TRP A 70 -5.37 0.27 -6.11
C TRP A 70 -6.19 1.25 -6.94
N ILE A 71 -7.51 1.08 -6.89
CA ILE A 71 -8.45 1.96 -7.57
C ILE A 71 -9.23 2.74 -6.49
N PRO A 72 -9.30 4.08 -6.59
CA PRO A 72 -10.18 4.88 -5.74
C PRO A 72 -11.64 4.46 -5.90
N LEU A 73 -12.37 4.40 -4.80
CA LEU A 73 -13.83 4.32 -4.85
C LEU A 73 -14.37 5.76 -5.06
N GLU A 74 -15.24 5.94 -6.06
CA GLU A 74 -15.88 7.23 -6.38
C GLU A 74 -16.82 7.72 -5.27
#